data_AF-A0A952TBQ8-F1
#
_entry.id   AF-A0A952TBQ8-F1
#
_cell.length_a   1.000
_cell.length_b   1.000
_cell.length_c   1.000
_cell.angle_alpha   90.00
_cell.angle_beta   90.00
_cell.angle_gamma   90.00
#
_symmetry.space_group_name_H-M   'P 1'
#
loop_
_entity.id
_entity.type
_entity.pdbx_description
1 polymer ?
#
loop_
_entity_poly.entity_id
_entity_poly.type
_entity_poly.pdbx_seq_one_letter_code
_entity_poly.pdbx_strand_id
1 'polypeptide(L)'
;MLDKRWKIKPSIDDFEIRSLADSLNISEVLAKLLVLRDVKTFSQAKKFFRPSIDTLYDPFKMNGMDLATTRVIEALTNNEKIMVYGDYDVDGTCSTALMYMFLKELGADVDYYIPSRLKEGYGISEAGIDYAKSINTSLMISVDCGITAVNETDYAKKLGIDLIICDHHQAKEILPNAYAVLDPIKPECNYPFKFLSGAGVAFKLAQGISERIGRRELPLKYLDLVALAGAADIVPIIDENRVLVTEGLKLINENPRPGVKALIKSSHMSVGNLSSVQIVFTLAPRINAVGRLSDAKIAVELMTTQDENRAIELASVLESENFERRKIDEDTLNEAIQKVNSTINFDEDLAIVLHGENWHPGVIGIVASRLVEKFYRPTIMLTTIDGVAKGSARSISNFNIYEALKECEDMLLHFGGHEAAAGLAVEVDNFENFKEYFNKVVKEKISHGDLLPEIEIDSKVKFSDFTPKFLRIVNQFAPFGPGNMRPTFLAEGVEVSNHPRIVGNNHLLMSVKQKGCDKVFDAIGFDLGNFLPKVIVPKVVFDMVFSVDQMSRDGKSFPQLKIKDIKIIDDSNLSQNVN
;
A
#
# COMPACT_ATOMS: atom_id res chain seq x y z
N MET A 1 -12.02 -14.48 -18.23
CA MET A 1 -12.15 -13.64 -17.02
C MET A 1 -12.81 -14.52 -15.97
N LEU A 2 -12.31 -14.51 -14.75
CA LEU A 2 -12.90 -15.28 -13.66
C LEU A 2 -14.28 -14.70 -13.32
N ASP A 3 -15.26 -15.58 -13.06
CA ASP A 3 -16.53 -15.15 -12.50
C ASP A 3 -16.29 -14.56 -11.11
N LYS A 4 -16.95 -13.45 -10.81
CA LYS A 4 -16.80 -12.75 -9.54
C LYS A 4 -18.05 -12.86 -8.68
N ARG A 5 -17.84 -13.14 -7.40
CA ARG A 5 -18.89 -13.13 -6.39
C ARG A 5 -19.18 -11.69 -5.97
N TRP A 6 -20.43 -11.27 -6.05
CA TRP A 6 -20.84 -9.95 -5.59
C TRP A 6 -21.44 -10.09 -4.19
N LYS A 7 -20.86 -9.38 -3.22
CA LYS A 7 -21.30 -9.44 -1.83
C LYS A 7 -21.64 -8.03 -1.35
N ILE A 8 -22.92 -7.80 -1.11
CA ILE A 8 -23.36 -6.56 -0.48
C ILE A 8 -23.02 -6.66 1.01
N LYS A 9 -22.35 -5.64 1.54
CA LYS A 9 -22.05 -5.56 2.97
C LYS A 9 -23.36 -5.66 3.78
N PRO A 10 -23.31 -6.32 4.95
CA PRO A 10 -24.50 -6.62 5.73
C PRO A 10 -25.28 -5.35 6.10
N SER A 11 -26.58 -5.53 6.36
CA SER A 11 -27.41 -4.43 6.87
C SER A 11 -26.87 -3.97 8.22
N ILE A 12 -26.66 -2.67 8.36
CA ILE A 12 -26.34 -2.04 9.64
C ILE A 12 -27.67 -1.57 10.25
N ASP A 13 -27.67 -1.19 11.53
CA ASP A 13 -28.84 -0.62 12.18
C ASP A 13 -29.39 0.60 11.41
N ASP A 14 -30.59 0.45 10.87
CA ASP A 14 -31.31 1.49 10.12
C ASP A 14 -31.54 2.74 10.98
N PHE A 15 -31.64 2.60 12.31
CA PHE A 15 -31.79 3.73 13.22
C PHE A 15 -30.52 4.60 13.25
N GLU A 16 -29.34 4.00 13.35
CA GLU A 16 -28.06 4.72 13.30
C GLU A 16 -27.90 5.50 11.98
N ILE A 17 -28.22 4.85 10.86
CA ILE A 17 -28.14 5.46 9.52
C ILE A 17 -29.07 6.68 9.42
N ARG A 18 -30.35 6.53 9.79
CA ARG A 18 -31.34 7.62 9.69
C ARG A 18 -31.01 8.77 10.63
N SER A 19 -30.67 8.47 11.88
CA SER A 19 -30.27 9.47 12.88
C SER A 19 -29.07 10.30 12.40
N LEU A 20 -28.04 9.62 11.86
CA LEU A 20 -26.87 10.31 11.33
C LEU A 20 -27.19 11.12 10.06
N ALA A 21 -28.00 10.56 9.15
CA ALA A 21 -28.44 11.24 7.93
C ALA A 21 -29.18 12.55 8.23
N ASP A 22 -30.10 12.52 9.19
CA ASP A 22 -30.85 13.69 9.64
C ASP A 22 -29.92 14.73 10.30
N SER A 23 -29.03 14.29 11.20
CA SER A 23 -28.11 15.19 11.92
C SER A 23 -27.12 15.91 11.00
N LEU A 24 -26.69 15.26 9.92
CA LEU A 24 -25.76 15.82 8.93
C LEU A 24 -26.47 16.46 7.73
N ASN A 25 -27.79 16.29 7.62
CA ASN A 25 -28.58 16.66 6.45
C ASN A 25 -27.96 16.07 5.16
N ILE A 26 -27.76 14.75 5.13
CA ILE A 26 -27.23 13.99 3.98
C ILE A 26 -28.18 12.83 3.62
N SER A 27 -27.96 12.18 2.48
CA SER A 27 -28.77 10.99 2.15
C SER A 27 -28.41 9.80 3.03
N GLU A 28 -29.37 8.88 3.23
CA GLU A 28 -29.15 7.63 3.96
C GLU A 28 -28.00 6.80 3.37
N VAL A 29 -27.82 6.83 2.04
CA VAL A 29 -26.67 6.17 1.39
C VAL A 29 -25.34 6.75 1.91
N LEU A 30 -25.22 8.08 2.03
CA LEU A 30 -23.99 8.70 2.53
C LEU A 30 -23.79 8.44 4.03
N ALA A 31 -24.86 8.45 4.82
CA ALA A 31 -24.79 8.09 6.23
C ALA A 31 -24.38 6.61 6.41
N LYS A 32 -24.92 5.69 5.61
CA LYS A 32 -24.51 4.29 5.58
C LYS A 32 -23.02 4.14 5.30
N LEU A 33 -22.47 4.90 4.35
CA LEU A 33 -21.02 4.89 4.07
C LEU A 33 -20.18 5.34 5.28
N LEU A 34 -20.66 6.30 6.07
CA LEU A 34 -19.98 6.73 7.30
C LEU A 34 -20.06 5.64 8.38
N VAL A 35 -21.24 5.05 8.59
CA VAL A 35 -21.43 3.99 9.59
C VAL A 35 -20.60 2.74 9.25
N LEU A 36 -20.47 2.39 7.97
CA LEU A 36 -19.56 1.33 7.50
C LEU A 36 -18.07 1.60 7.81
N ARG A 37 -17.72 2.83 8.18
CA ARG A 37 -16.38 3.28 8.59
C ARG A 37 -16.33 3.58 10.10
N ASP A 38 -17.30 3.08 10.86
CA ASP A 38 -17.49 3.32 12.29
C ASP A 38 -17.65 4.81 12.68
N VAL A 39 -18.10 5.63 11.73
CA VAL A 39 -18.46 7.04 11.96
C VAL A 39 -19.97 7.12 12.19
N LYS A 40 -20.37 7.15 13.46
CA LYS A 40 -21.78 7.00 13.89
C LYS A 40 -22.41 8.27 14.46
N THR A 41 -21.61 9.30 14.74
CA THR A 41 -22.06 10.54 15.37
C THR A 41 -21.63 11.77 14.58
N PHE A 42 -22.34 12.89 14.79
CA PHE A 42 -21.96 14.18 14.21
C PHE A 42 -20.50 14.58 14.55
N SER A 43 -20.06 14.34 15.78
CA SER A 43 -18.70 14.66 16.24
C SER A 43 -17.65 13.83 15.50
N GLN A 44 -17.89 12.51 15.35
CA GLN A 44 -17.01 11.65 14.55
C GLN A 44 -17.01 12.07 13.08
N ALA A 45 -18.17 12.40 12.50
CA ALA A 45 -18.25 12.87 11.12
C ALA A 45 -17.50 14.19 10.91
N LYS A 46 -17.59 15.12 11.87
CA LYS A 46 -16.80 16.36 11.83
C LYS A 46 -15.30 16.06 11.83
N LYS A 47 -14.81 15.18 12.70
CA LYS A 47 -13.40 14.75 12.71
C LYS A 47 -13.00 14.08 11.39
N PHE A 48 -13.85 13.21 10.86
CA PHE A 48 -13.60 12.49 9.61
C PHE A 48 -13.47 13.43 8.40
N PHE A 49 -14.37 14.41 8.27
CA PHE A 49 -14.35 15.37 7.15
C PHE A 49 -13.43 16.57 7.38
N ARG A 50 -12.98 16.81 8.61
CA ARG A 50 -12.06 17.90 8.99
C ARG A 50 -10.92 17.34 9.84
N PRO A 51 -10.01 16.54 9.25
CA PRO A 51 -8.79 16.11 9.93
C PRO A 51 -8.00 17.34 10.41
N SER A 52 -7.36 17.24 11.57
CA SER A 52 -6.54 18.33 12.14
C SER A 52 -5.35 17.78 12.89
N ILE A 53 -4.21 18.45 12.75
CA ILE A 53 -2.94 18.13 13.42
C ILE A 53 -3.11 18.18 14.96
N ASP A 54 -4.02 19.02 15.46
CA ASP A 54 -4.32 19.12 16.90
C ASP A 54 -4.93 17.84 17.49
N THR A 55 -5.40 16.92 16.64
CA THR A 55 -5.99 15.64 17.06
C THR A 55 -4.99 14.48 17.10
N LEU A 56 -3.73 14.73 16.70
CA LEU A 56 -2.68 13.72 16.78
C LEU A 56 -2.44 13.31 18.24
N TYR A 57 -2.12 12.03 18.46
CA TYR A 57 -1.84 11.54 19.79
C TYR A 57 -0.44 11.99 20.25
N ASP A 58 -0.37 12.32 21.54
CA ASP A 58 0.85 12.60 22.28
C ASP A 58 1.91 11.52 22.04
N PRO A 59 3.10 11.86 21.49
CA PRO A 59 4.15 10.90 21.18
C PRO A 59 4.65 10.17 22.44
N PHE A 60 4.58 10.76 23.63
CA PHE A 60 5.06 10.15 24.88
C PHE A 60 4.17 9.01 25.38
N LYS A 61 3.01 8.78 24.76
CA LYS A 61 2.24 7.54 24.97
C LYS A 61 2.87 6.32 24.33
N MET A 62 3.81 6.52 23.40
CA MET A 62 4.57 5.43 22.77
C MET A 62 5.68 5.00 23.73
N ASN A 63 5.66 3.71 24.11
CA ASN A 63 6.66 3.20 25.03
C ASN A 63 8.07 3.36 24.44
N GLY A 64 9.01 3.86 25.25
CA GLY A 64 10.38 4.18 24.84
C GLY A 64 10.59 5.62 24.38
N MET A 65 9.53 6.41 24.13
CA MET A 65 9.67 7.78 23.60
C MET A 65 10.47 8.71 24.51
N ASP A 66 10.26 8.64 25.83
CA ASP A 66 11.05 9.42 26.80
C ASP A 66 12.55 9.13 26.72
N LEU A 67 12.93 7.85 26.67
CA LEU A 67 14.33 7.42 26.57
C LEU A 67 14.93 7.86 25.23
N ALA A 68 14.23 7.58 24.12
CA ALA A 68 14.69 7.91 22.78
C ALA A 68 14.93 9.43 22.61
N THR A 69 13.94 10.24 22.98
CA THR A 69 14.02 11.70 22.85
C THR A 69 15.13 12.29 23.72
N THR A 70 15.31 11.79 24.94
CA THR A 70 16.40 12.21 25.83
C THR A 70 17.76 11.90 25.23
N ARG A 71 17.97 10.68 24.72
CA ARG A 71 19.23 10.25 24.14
C ARG A 71 19.62 11.00 22.87
N VAL A 72 18.64 11.32 22.02
CA VAL A 72 18.88 12.15 20.83
C VAL A 72 19.28 13.56 21.25
N ILE A 73 18.64 14.15 22.27
CA ILE A 73 19.00 15.48 22.78
C ILE A 73 20.41 15.48 23.41
N GLU A 74 20.79 14.40 24.11
CA GLU A 74 22.16 14.22 24.60
C GLU A 74 23.17 14.18 23.46
N ALA A 75 22.91 13.40 22.40
CA ALA A 75 23.77 13.36 21.22
C ALA A 75 23.95 14.74 20.57
N LEU A 76 22.84 15.48 20.42
CA LEU A 76 22.85 16.85 19.90
C LEU A 76 23.67 17.79 20.78
N THR A 77 23.52 17.71 22.10
CA THR A 77 24.19 18.59 23.07
C THR A 77 25.70 18.30 23.13
N ASN A 78 26.08 17.03 23.03
CA ASN A 78 27.46 16.57 23.08
C ASN A 78 28.17 16.62 21.72
N ASN A 79 27.49 17.05 20.64
CA ASN A 79 27.97 16.97 19.26
C ASN A 79 28.45 15.55 18.88
N GLU A 80 27.72 14.53 19.33
CA GLU A 80 27.97 13.15 18.95
C GLU A 80 27.58 12.91 17.48
N LYS A 81 28.32 12.02 16.81
CA LYS A 81 27.97 11.56 15.47
C LYS A 81 26.73 10.67 15.54
N ILE A 82 25.70 11.04 14.78
CA ILE A 82 24.45 10.27 14.62
C ILE A 82 24.41 9.63 13.23
N MET A 83 23.94 8.39 13.13
CA MET A 83 23.64 7.75 11.85
C MET A 83 22.17 7.32 11.79
N VAL A 84 21.44 7.75 10.76
CA VAL A 84 20.10 7.23 10.47
C VAL A 84 20.23 5.97 9.61
N TYR A 85 19.74 4.84 10.09
CA TYR A 85 19.74 3.57 9.37
C TYR A 85 18.35 3.32 8.79
N GLY A 86 18.21 3.33 7.47
CA GLY A 86 16.91 3.16 6.80
C GLY A 86 16.69 1.80 6.16
N ASP A 87 15.53 1.66 5.53
CA ASP A 87 15.25 0.59 4.55
C ASP A 87 15.20 1.13 3.11
N TYR A 88 15.26 0.22 2.13
CA TYR A 88 15.40 0.54 0.71
C TYR A 88 14.08 0.82 -0.03
N ASP A 89 12.92 0.67 0.62
CA ASP A 89 11.63 0.95 0.01
C ASP A 89 11.18 2.41 0.23
N VAL A 90 9.95 2.75 -0.16
CA VAL A 90 9.44 4.12 -0.03
C VAL A 90 9.32 4.56 1.42
N ASP A 91 8.88 3.70 2.32
CA ASP A 91 8.70 4.05 3.73
C ASP A 91 10.06 4.27 4.39
N GLY A 92 10.99 3.34 4.21
CA GLY A 92 12.37 3.48 4.68
C GLY A 92 13.11 4.70 4.10
N THR A 93 12.94 4.96 2.79
CA THR A 93 13.52 6.14 2.13
C THR A 93 12.95 7.44 2.70
N CYS A 94 11.63 7.53 2.86
CA CYS A 94 10.96 8.72 3.37
C CYS A 94 11.27 8.94 4.86
N SER A 95 11.31 7.87 5.64
CA SER A 95 11.69 7.88 7.05
C SER A 95 13.12 8.39 7.24
N THR A 96 14.05 7.87 6.44
CA THR A 96 15.45 8.27 6.47
C THR A 96 15.60 9.74 6.10
N ALA A 97 14.99 10.16 4.99
CA ALA A 97 15.02 11.54 4.55
C ALA A 97 14.46 12.49 5.62
N LEU A 98 13.30 12.14 6.20
CA LEU A 98 12.66 12.91 7.27
C LEU A 98 13.60 13.09 8.46
N MET A 99 14.12 11.99 9.01
CA MET A 99 14.99 12.09 10.19
C MET A 99 16.31 12.76 9.90
N TYR A 100 16.92 12.49 8.76
CA TYR A 100 18.17 13.12 8.35
C TYR A 100 18.02 14.65 8.28
N MET A 101 17.00 15.15 7.56
CA MET A 101 16.81 16.61 7.45
C MET A 101 16.40 17.23 8.78
N PHE A 102 15.55 16.57 9.57
CA PHE A 102 15.13 17.05 10.88
C PHE A 102 16.35 17.23 11.81
N LEU A 103 17.22 16.22 11.89
CA LEU A 103 18.44 16.29 12.70
C LEU A 103 19.43 17.32 12.16
N LYS A 104 19.59 17.43 10.84
CA LYS A 104 20.41 18.49 10.22
C LYS A 104 19.91 19.88 10.59
N GLU A 105 18.59 20.11 10.58
CA GLU A 105 18.02 21.41 10.95
C GLU A 105 18.18 21.73 12.45
N LEU A 106 18.36 20.71 13.29
CA LEU A 106 18.76 20.87 14.69
C LEU A 106 20.28 21.05 14.89
N GLY A 107 21.08 20.97 13.82
CA GLY A 107 22.54 21.15 13.87
C GLY A 107 23.34 19.88 14.13
N ALA A 108 22.73 18.68 14.00
CA ALA A 108 23.42 17.42 14.23
C ALA A 108 24.55 17.15 13.22
N ASP A 109 25.65 16.55 13.68
CA ASP A 109 26.56 15.81 12.82
C ASP A 109 25.94 14.45 12.49
N VAL A 110 25.06 14.45 11.49
CA VAL A 110 24.29 13.28 11.07
C VAL A 110 24.70 12.79 9.67
N ASP A 111 24.79 11.47 9.55
CA ASP A 111 24.91 10.70 8.30
C ASP A 111 23.73 9.71 8.16
N TYR A 112 23.61 9.03 7.03
CA TYR A 112 22.62 7.97 6.85
C TYR A 112 23.18 6.76 6.11
N TYR A 113 22.57 5.60 6.36
CA TYR A 113 22.90 4.33 5.74
C TYR A 113 21.64 3.64 5.24
N ILE A 114 21.68 3.13 4.01
CA ILE A 114 20.62 2.30 3.43
C ILE A 114 21.26 0.97 3.02
N PRO A 115 20.77 -0.17 3.53
CA PRO A 115 21.34 -1.48 3.22
C PRO A 115 21.05 -1.89 1.78
N SER A 116 21.95 -2.70 1.21
CA SER A 116 21.72 -3.29 -0.10
C SER A 116 20.82 -4.52 0.02
N ARG A 117 19.60 -4.43 -0.53
CA ARG A 117 18.65 -5.56 -0.59
C ARG A 117 19.26 -6.85 -1.15
N LEU A 118 20.12 -6.73 -2.16
CA LEU A 118 20.71 -7.87 -2.86
C LEU A 118 21.89 -8.50 -2.09
N LYS A 119 22.67 -7.70 -1.35
CA LYS A 119 23.89 -8.16 -0.67
C LYS A 119 23.68 -8.44 0.81
N GLU A 120 22.90 -7.61 1.48
CA GLU A 120 22.71 -7.61 2.94
C GLU A 120 21.32 -8.12 3.32
N GLY A 121 20.36 -8.07 2.41
CA GLY A 121 18.98 -8.45 2.67
C GLY A 121 18.16 -7.32 3.30
N TYR A 122 17.19 -7.68 4.13
CA TYR A 122 16.33 -6.74 4.85
C TYR A 122 16.70 -6.69 6.34
N GLY A 123 16.58 -5.52 6.94
CA GLY A 123 16.86 -5.27 8.36
C GLY A 123 18.25 -4.72 8.61
N ILE A 124 18.58 -4.57 9.90
CA ILE A 124 19.90 -4.09 10.33
C ILE A 124 20.94 -5.17 10.03
N SER A 125 22.05 -4.77 9.40
CA SER A 125 23.16 -5.65 9.03
C SER A 125 24.41 -5.38 9.88
N GLU A 126 25.22 -6.41 10.13
CA GLU A 126 26.55 -6.22 10.75
C GLU A 126 27.43 -5.28 9.91
N ALA A 127 27.35 -5.37 8.57
CA ALA A 127 28.11 -4.50 7.67
C ALA A 127 27.76 -3.01 7.84
N GLY A 128 26.48 -2.69 8.05
CA GLY A 128 26.06 -1.32 8.32
C GLY A 128 26.45 -0.85 9.73
N ILE A 129 26.49 -1.74 10.73
CA ILE A 129 27.00 -1.45 12.07
C ILE A 129 28.53 -1.20 12.03
N ASP A 130 29.27 -2.01 11.28
CA ASP A 130 30.72 -1.83 11.07
C ASP A 130 31.01 -0.50 10.37
N TYR A 131 30.19 -0.14 9.38
CA TYR A 131 30.26 1.17 8.74
C TYR A 131 30.02 2.30 9.75
N ALA A 132 28.97 2.19 10.57
CA ALA A 132 28.68 3.16 11.63
C ALA A 132 29.88 3.34 12.57
N LYS A 133 30.52 2.23 12.96
CA LYS A 133 31.73 2.25 13.79
C LYS A 133 32.90 2.93 13.09
N SER A 134 33.09 2.67 11.79
CA SER A 134 34.19 3.23 11.00
C SER A 134 34.14 4.76 10.88
N ILE A 135 32.94 5.36 10.97
CA ILE A 135 32.73 6.81 10.95
C ILE A 135 32.54 7.41 12.36
N ASN A 136 32.87 6.66 13.42
CA ASN A 136 32.75 7.06 14.83
C ASN A 136 31.32 7.43 15.27
N THR A 137 30.31 6.76 14.72
CA THR A 137 28.91 6.90 15.15
C THR A 137 28.77 6.50 16.62
N SER A 138 28.16 7.35 17.44
CA SER A 138 27.84 7.06 18.85
C SER A 138 26.37 6.66 19.03
N LEU A 139 25.49 7.19 18.17
CA LEU A 139 24.06 6.91 18.18
C LEU A 139 23.58 6.51 16.77
N MET A 140 23.00 5.33 16.66
CA MET A 140 22.28 4.89 15.47
C MET A 140 20.77 4.98 15.71
N ILE A 141 20.04 5.53 14.76
CA ILE A 141 18.57 5.58 14.77
C ILE A 141 18.09 4.77 13.58
N SER A 142 17.62 3.54 13.79
CA SER A 142 17.01 2.77 12.72
C SER A 142 15.57 3.23 12.51
N VAL A 143 15.17 3.35 11.25
CA VAL A 143 13.83 3.74 10.85
C VAL A 143 13.30 2.72 9.85
N ASP A 144 12.05 2.32 10.03
CA ASP A 144 11.36 1.31 9.22
C ASP A 144 11.97 -0.10 9.25
N CYS A 145 12.85 -0.33 10.22
CA CYS A 145 13.45 -1.64 10.46
C CYS A 145 14.07 -1.72 11.87
N GLY A 146 14.28 -2.94 12.32
CA GLY A 146 15.07 -3.26 13.52
C GLY A 146 14.33 -4.02 14.60
N ILE A 147 12.99 -4.10 14.58
CA ILE A 147 12.22 -4.77 15.65
C ILE A 147 12.58 -6.25 15.82
N THR A 148 13.15 -6.88 14.78
CA THR A 148 13.61 -8.27 14.82
C THR A 148 15.12 -8.43 14.99
N ALA A 149 15.88 -7.34 15.10
CA ALA A 149 17.35 -7.30 15.01
C ALA A 149 18.03 -7.53 16.39
N VAL A 150 17.74 -8.67 17.02
CA VAL A 150 18.20 -8.98 18.38
C VAL A 150 19.72 -9.07 18.45
N ASN A 151 20.33 -9.87 17.58
CA ASN A 151 21.77 -10.13 17.59
C ASN A 151 22.57 -8.89 17.16
N GLU A 152 22.06 -8.18 16.16
CA GLU A 152 22.67 -7.00 15.59
C GLU A 152 22.64 -5.83 16.59
N THR A 153 21.57 -5.73 17.39
CA THR A 153 21.51 -4.77 18.51
C THR A 153 22.58 -5.06 19.56
N ASP A 154 22.77 -6.32 19.94
CA ASP A 154 23.82 -6.71 20.88
C ASP A 154 25.23 -6.47 20.30
N TYR A 155 25.39 -6.66 18.99
CA TYR A 155 26.64 -6.37 18.29
C TYR A 155 26.96 -4.87 18.29
N ALA A 156 26.00 -4.01 17.94
CA ALA A 156 26.15 -2.55 18.00
C ALA A 156 26.55 -2.07 19.40
N LYS A 157 25.90 -2.63 20.43
CA LYS A 157 26.21 -2.34 21.84
C LYS A 157 27.64 -2.73 22.22
N LYS A 158 28.14 -3.89 21.77
CA LYS A 158 29.56 -4.29 21.98
C LYS A 158 30.55 -3.31 21.36
N LEU A 159 30.18 -2.67 20.26
CA LEU A 159 31.00 -1.63 19.61
C LEU A 159 30.83 -0.24 20.24
N GLY A 160 30.00 -0.11 21.28
CA GLY A 160 29.73 1.15 21.97
C GLY A 160 28.81 2.09 21.19
N ILE A 161 27.92 1.54 20.35
CA ILE A 161 26.94 2.30 19.59
C ILE A 161 25.57 2.10 20.24
N ASP A 162 24.95 3.19 20.69
CA ASP A 162 23.57 3.14 21.15
C ASP A 162 22.64 3.03 19.94
N LEU A 163 21.59 2.22 20.06
CA LEU A 163 20.60 2.03 19.00
C LEU A 163 19.21 2.45 19.49
N ILE A 164 18.57 3.36 18.75
CA ILE A 164 17.13 3.66 18.86
C ILE A 164 16.45 3.05 17.64
N ILE A 165 15.44 2.21 17.87
CA ILE A 165 14.70 1.53 16.81
C ILE A 165 13.35 2.23 16.64
N CYS A 166 13.03 2.71 15.43
CA CYS A 166 11.72 3.23 15.04
C CYS A 166 11.13 2.29 13.99
N ASP A 167 10.16 1.47 14.38
CA ASP A 167 9.63 0.40 13.54
C ASP A 167 8.11 0.25 13.73
N HIS A 168 7.48 -0.49 12.81
CA HIS A 168 6.05 -0.78 12.80
C HIS A 168 5.75 -2.23 12.37
N HIS A 169 6.79 -3.02 12.10
CA HIS A 169 6.68 -4.43 11.74
C HIS A 169 6.36 -5.33 12.93
N GLN A 170 5.87 -6.53 12.64
CA GLN A 170 5.52 -7.49 13.70
C GLN A 170 6.76 -7.91 14.51
N ALA A 171 6.72 -7.65 15.81
CA ALA A 171 7.75 -8.09 16.74
C ALA A 171 7.81 -9.64 16.85
N LYS A 172 9.04 -10.16 17.03
CA LYS A 172 9.28 -11.54 17.47
C LYS A 172 9.01 -11.69 18.98
N GLU A 173 9.05 -12.93 19.48
CA GLU A 173 8.91 -13.22 20.91
C GLU A 173 9.98 -12.52 21.76
N ILE A 174 11.20 -12.42 21.23
CA ILE A 174 12.32 -11.73 21.87
C ILE A 174 12.50 -10.38 21.18
N LEU A 175 12.40 -9.31 21.98
CA LEU A 175 12.66 -7.94 21.53
C LEU A 175 14.16 -7.61 21.59
N PRO A 176 14.67 -6.76 20.67
CA PRO A 176 16.04 -6.29 20.69
C PRO A 176 16.36 -5.46 21.94
N ASN A 177 17.55 -5.68 22.51
CA ASN A 177 18.05 -4.98 23.70
C ASN A 177 18.63 -3.60 23.37
N ALA A 178 17.85 -2.79 22.64
CA ALA A 178 18.23 -1.48 22.14
C ALA A 178 18.14 -0.42 23.26
N TYR A 179 18.73 0.76 23.05
CA TYR A 179 18.59 1.89 23.97
C TYR A 179 17.12 2.29 24.12
N ALA A 180 16.39 2.32 23.00
CA ALA A 180 14.94 2.45 22.97
C ALA A 180 14.36 1.75 21.74
N VAL A 181 13.14 1.21 21.88
CA VAL A 181 12.36 0.61 20.80
C VAL A 181 11.02 1.33 20.72
N LEU A 182 10.85 2.12 19.67
CA LEU A 182 9.64 2.86 19.33
C LEU A 182 8.90 2.06 18.27
N ASP A 183 7.85 1.38 18.72
CA ASP A 183 6.97 0.62 17.84
C ASP A 183 5.57 0.62 18.48
N PRO A 184 4.52 1.04 17.76
CA PRO A 184 3.18 1.10 18.30
C PRO A 184 2.56 -0.29 18.55
N ILE A 185 2.95 -1.32 17.79
CA ILE A 185 2.41 -2.68 17.87
C ILE A 185 3.22 -3.64 18.73
N LYS A 186 4.42 -3.24 19.18
CA LYS A 186 5.21 -4.05 20.12
C LYS A 186 4.41 -4.34 21.41
N PRO A 187 4.66 -5.49 22.07
CA PRO A 187 4.05 -5.82 23.35
C PRO A 187 4.17 -4.68 24.37
N GLU A 188 3.11 -4.50 25.16
CA GLU A 188 3.03 -3.51 26.26
C GLU A 188 3.06 -2.03 25.84
N CYS A 189 3.03 -1.72 24.54
CA CYS A 189 2.93 -0.34 24.07
C CYS A 189 1.48 0.18 24.14
N ASN A 190 1.25 1.23 24.93
CA ASN A 190 -0.08 1.85 25.11
C ASN A 190 -0.39 2.96 24.10
N TYR A 191 0.41 3.08 23.03
CA TYR A 191 0.14 4.08 22.00
C TYR A 191 -1.24 3.84 21.37
N PRO A 192 -2.15 4.84 21.29
CA PRO A 192 -3.55 4.59 20.92
C PRO A 192 -3.75 4.08 19.50
N PHE A 193 -2.85 4.43 18.58
CA PHE A 193 -2.98 4.09 17.16
C PHE A 193 -1.90 3.12 16.70
N LYS A 194 -2.32 1.99 16.12
CA LYS A 194 -1.43 0.84 15.86
C LYS A 194 -0.90 0.74 14.44
N PHE A 195 -1.31 1.64 13.55
CA PHE A 195 -1.10 1.47 12.11
C PHE A 195 -0.19 2.53 11.49
N LEU A 196 0.65 3.19 12.29
CA LEU A 196 1.64 4.11 11.73
C LEU A 196 2.58 3.34 10.79
N SER A 197 3.00 3.99 9.70
CA SER A 197 4.11 3.53 8.87
C SER A 197 5.44 3.83 9.59
N GLY A 198 6.57 3.31 9.12
CA GLY A 198 7.90 3.66 9.61
C GLY A 198 8.13 5.17 9.67
N ALA A 199 7.72 5.90 8.63
CA ALA A 199 7.82 7.37 8.57
C ALA A 199 6.86 8.04 9.55
N GLY A 200 5.72 7.42 9.84
CA GLY A 200 4.80 7.83 10.90
C GLY A 200 5.45 7.73 12.28
N VAL A 201 6.15 6.63 12.58
CA VAL A 201 6.88 6.45 13.84
C VAL A 201 8.07 7.40 13.94
N ALA A 202 8.83 7.56 12.86
CA ALA A 202 9.92 8.54 12.78
C ALA A 202 9.42 9.99 12.99
N PHE A 203 8.28 10.34 12.41
CA PHE A 203 7.61 11.62 12.66
C PHE A 203 7.23 11.79 14.13
N LYS A 204 6.77 10.73 14.82
CA LYS A 204 6.49 10.78 16.26
C LYS A 204 7.73 10.98 17.12
N LEU A 205 8.86 10.38 16.74
CA LEU A 205 10.15 10.68 17.39
C LEU A 205 10.53 12.15 17.18
N ALA A 206 10.47 12.66 15.95
CA ALA A 206 10.71 14.07 15.65
C ALA A 206 9.75 14.99 16.45
N GLN A 207 8.47 14.63 16.56
CA GLN A 207 7.48 15.31 17.39
C GLN A 207 7.90 15.36 18.86
N GLY A 208 8.26 14.22 19.46
CA GLY A 208 8.70 14.16 20.86
C GLY A 208 9.96 15.00 21.14
N ILE A 209 10.95 14.97 20.23
CA ILE A 209 12.15 15.81 20.32
C ILE A 209 11.76 17.29 20.27
N SER A 210 10.95 17.67 19.28
CA SER A 210 10.47 19.04 19.07
C SER A 210 9.67 19.58 20.25
N GLU A 211 8.86 18.75 20.90
CA GLU A 211 8.11 19.13 22.09
C GLU A 211 9.04 19.47 23.27
N ARG A 212 10.10 18.68 23.49
CA ARG A 212 11.09 18.94 24.55
C ARG A 212 11.90 20.21 24.34
N ILE A 213 12.24 20.54 23.09
CA ILE A 213 13.05 21.73 22.75
C ILE A 213 12.18 22.98 22.47
N GLY A 214 10.86 22.89 22.61
CA GLY A 214 9.94 24.01 22.39
C GLY A 214 9.73 24.40 20.92
N ARG A 215 10.02 23.51 19.96
CA ARG A 215 9.88 23.73 18.51
C ARG A 215 8.80 22.82 17.89
N ARG A 216 7.58 22.90 18.41
CA ARG A 216 6.46 21.99 18.10
C ARG A 216 6.09 21.91 16.61
N GLU A 217 6.23 23.01 15.87
CA GLU A 217 5.86 23.07 14.44
C GLU A 217 6.92 22.47 13.50
N LEU A 218 8.15 22.27 13.98
CA LEU A 218 9.28 21.87 13.12
C LEU A 218 9.03 20.55 12.36
N PRO A 219 8.48 19.48 12.97
CA PRO A 219 8.27 18.20 12.28
C PRO A 219 7.18 18.29 11.20
N LEU A 220 6.26 19.26 11.28
CA LEU A 220 5.14 19.39 10.35
C LEU A 220 5.60 19.68 8.91
N LYS A 221 6.81 20.24 8.74
CA LYS A 221 7.45 20.46 7.45
C LYS A 221 7.69 19.19 6.64
N TYR A 222 7.69 18.02 7.29
CA TYR A 222 8.01 16.73 6.67
C TYR A 222 6.79 15.84 6.46
N LEU A 223 5.57 16.35 6.67
CA LEU A 223 4.34 15.56 6.48
C LEU A 223 4.14 15.07 5.05
N ASP A 224 4.74 15.74 4.06
CA ASP A 224 4.75 15.25 2.68
C ASP A 224 5.48 13.90 2.53
N LEU A 225 6.59 13.69 3.25
CA LEU A 225 7.27 12.39 3.30
C LEU A 225 6.43 11.34 4.03
N VAL A 226 5.78 11.72 5.14
CA VAL A 226 4.88 10.82 5.88
C VAL A 226 3.69 10.40 5.01
N ALA A 227 3.14 11.30 4.20
CA ALA A 227 2.05 10.96 3.28
C ALA A 227 2.50 10.07 2.12
N LEU A 228 3.71 10.26 1.59
CA LEU A 228 4.28 9.39 0.57
C LEU A 228 4.49 7.97 1.11
N ALA A 229 5.13 7.85 2.28
CA ALA A 229 5.34 6.60 2.99
C ALA A 229 4.03 5.90 3.31
N GLY A 230 3.12 6.56 4.05
CA GLY A 230 1.86 5.92 4.47
C GLY A 230 0.96 5.51 3.30
N ALA A 231 0.99 6.25 2.18
CA ALA A 231 0.31 5.78 0.98
C ALA A 231 1.02 4.57 0.34
N ALA A 232 2.34 4.59 0.20
CA ALA A 232 3.13 3.56 -0.47
C ALA A 232 3.21 2.23 0.32
N ASP A 233 3.23 2.32 1.65
CA ASP A 233 3.21 1.17 2.57
C ASP A 233 1.79 0.61 2.79
N ILE A 234 0.77 1.25 2.19
CA ILE A 234 -0.60 0.75 2.19
C ILE A 234 -1.12 0.61 3.65
N VAL A 235 -0.71 1.54 4.54
CA VAL A 235 -1.27 1.57 5.90
C VAL A 235 -2.73 2.04 5.88
N PRO A 236 -3.56 1.57 6.84
CA PRO A 236 -4.91 2.07 7.03
C PRO A 236 -5.00 3.60 7.10
N ILE A 237 -5.78 4.23 6.21
CA ILE A 237 -6.06 5.68 6.17
C ILE A 237 -7.26 6.00 7.04
N ILE A 238 -7.09 5.73 8.34
CA ILE A 238 -8.03 6.00 9.42
C ILE A 238 -7.31 6.76 10.54
N ASP A 239 -8.07 7.37 11.44
CA ASP A 239 -7.57 8.09 12.63
C ASP A 239 -6.33 8.98 12.34
N GLU A 240 -5.19 8.76 12.98
CA GLU A 240 -3.99 9.59 12.80
C GLU A 240 -3.43 9.56 11.37
N ASN A 241 -3.36 8.39 10.73
CA ASN A 241 -2.89 8.30 9.35
C ASN A 241 -3.76 9.12 8.41
N ARG A 242 -5.07 9.20 8.67
CA ARG A 242 -5.95 10.06 7.88
C ARG A 242 -5.55 11.53 8.02
N VAL A 243 -5.19 12.00 9.21
CA VAL A 243 -4.70 13.36 9.45
C VAL A 243 -3.36 13.57 8.72
N LEU A 244 -2.38 12.72 8.99
CA LEU A 244 -1.02 12.82 8.45
C LEU A 244 -1.01 12.80 6.92
N VAL A 245 -1.74 11.86 6.31
CA VAL A 245 -1.83 11.75 4.85
C VAL A 245 -2.60 12.92 4.25
N THR A 246 -3.66 13.42 4.90
CA THR A 246 -4.41 14.58 4.39
C THR A 246 -3.54 15.84 4.34
N GLU A 247 -2.85 16.16 5.43
CA GLU A 247 -2.00 17.35 5.51
C GLU A 247 -0.74 17.20 4.65
N GLY A 248 -0.14 16.01 4.60
CA GLY A 248 1.00 15.76 3.72
C GLY A 248 0.65 15.83 2.23
N LEU A 249 -0.50 15.27 1.81
CA LEU A 249 -0.99 15.43 0.43
C LEU A 249 -1.25 16.89 0.08
N LYS A 250 -1.73 17.69 1.04
CA LYS A 250 -1.88 19.13 0.84
C LYS A 250 -0.53 19.80 0.58
N LEU A 251 0.50 19.50 1.37
CA LEU A 251 1.86 20.01 1.14
C LEU A 251 2.39 19.62 -0.25
N ILE A 252 2.25 18.35 -0.65
CA ILE A 252 2.71 17.88 -1.96
C ILE A 252 1.98 18.58 -3.12
N ASN A 253 0.68 18.85 -2.96
CA ASN A 253 -0.12 19.43 -4.03
C ASN A 253 -0.02 20.95 -4.11
N GLU A 254 0.28 21.64 -3.02
CA GLU A 254 0.42 23.10 -2.98
C GLU A 254 1.86 23.56 -3.20
N ASN A 255 2.82 22.93 -2.52
CA ASN A 255 4.24 23.31 -2.56
C ASN A 255 5.16 22.09 -2.37
N PRO A 256 5.27 21.20 -3.37
CA PRO A 256 6.11 20.01 -3.26
C PRO A 256 7.59 20.37 -3.18
N ARG A 257 8.33 19.65 -2.35
CA ARG A 257 9.80 19.69 -2.33
C ARG A 257 10.39 19.37 -3.72
N PRO A 258 11.63 19.82 -4.02
CA PRO A 258 12.24 19.64 -5.35
C PRO A 258 12.20 18.19 -5.86
N GLY A 259 12.57 17.21 -5.03
CA GLY A 259 12.56 15.80 -5.41
C GLY A 259 11.19 15.26 -5.80
N VAL A 260 10.18 15.53 -4.98
CA VAL A 260 8.80 15.09 -5.24
C VAL A 260 8.23 15.78 -6.47
N LYS A 261 8.49 17.08 -6.64
CA LYS A 261 8.11 17.85 -7.83
C LYS A 261 8.74 17.27 -9.10
N ALA A 262 10.01 16.86 -9.04
CA ALA A 262 10.70 16.23 -10.16
C ALA A 262 10.09 14.87 -10.51
N LEU A 263 9.74 14.03 -9.53
CA LEU A 263 9.05 12.75 -9.75
C LEU A 263 7.65 12.91 -10.35
N ILE A 264 6.88 13.89 -9.87
CA ILE A 264 5.55 14.20 -10.44
C ILE A 264 5.71 14.53 -11.93
N LYS A 265 6.67 15.40 -12.27
CA LYS A 265 6.92 15.80 -13.67
C LYS A 265 7.45 14.64 -14.53
N SER A 266 8.38 13.83 -14.03
CA SER A 266 8.93 12.69 -14.77
C SER A 266 7.86 11.62 -15.06
N SER A 267 6.82 11.55 -14.22
CA SER A 267 5.65 10.70 -14.46
C SER A 267 4.60 11.30 -15.41
N HIS A 268 4.89 12.42 -16.07
CA HIS A 268 3.96 13.19 -16.91
C HIS A 268 2.69 13.68 -16.17
N MET A 269 2.77 13.77 -14.84
CA MET A 269 1.71 14.34 -14.03
C MET A 269 1.96 15.83 -13.78
N SER A 270 0.90 16.52 -13.36
CA SER A 270 0.98 17.91 -12.88
C SER A 270 0.76 17.96 -11.37
N VAL A 271 1.46 18.91 -10.73
CA VAL A 271 1.25 19.25 -9.33
C VAL A 271 -0.20 19.70 -9.11
N GLY A 272 -0.78 19.35 -7.96
CA GLY A 272 -2.16 19.71 -7.58
C GLY A 272 -3.18 18.58 -7.70
N ASN A 273 -2.84 17.47 -8.37
CA ASN A 273 -3.75 16.35 -8.63
C ASN A 273 -3.29 15.02 -8.01
N LEU A 274 -2.33 15.05 -7.08
CA LEU A 274 -1.80 13.84 -6.47
C LEU A 274 -2.74 13.34 -5.37
N SER A 275 -3.22 12.10 -5.46
CA SER A 275 -3.89 11.39 -4.37
C SER A 275 -3.06 10.17 -3.96
N SER A 276 -3.45 9.52 -2.86
CA SER A 276 -2.85 8.25 -2.40
C SER A 276 -2.77 7.20 -3.52
N VAL A 277 -3.77 7.15 -4.41
CA VAL A 277 -3.77 6.22 -5.56
C VAL A 277 -2.62 6.54 -6.52
N GLN A 278 -2.41 7.80 -6.89
CA GLN A 278 -1.29 8.16 -7.77
C GLN A 278 0.07 8.01 -7.06
N ILE A 279 0.14 8.18 -5.74
CA ILE A 279 1.35 7.82 -5.01
C ILE A 279 1.67 6.33 -5.21
N VAL A 280 0.72 5.45 -4.87
CA VAL A 280 0.90 3.98 -4.92
C VAL A 280 1.22 3.49 -6.33
N PHE A 281 0.50 3.97 -7.35
CA PHE A 281 0.61 3.44 -8.71
C PHE A 281 1.57 4.22 -9.61
N THR A 282 2.08 5.37 -9.18
CA THR A 282 2.91 6.24 -10.03
C THR A 282 4.23 6.62 -9.37
N LEU A 283 4.21 7.22 -8.17
CA LEU A 283 5.46 7.68 -7.54
C LEU A 283 6.21 6.54 -6.84
N ALA A 284 5.52 5.76 -6.02
CA ALA A 284 6.11 4.66 -5.26
C ALA A 284 6.85 3.63 -6.13
N PRO A 285 6.34 3.20 -7.31
CA PRO A 285 7.04 2.26 -8.18
C PRO A 285 8.39 2.76 -8.69
N ARG A 286 8.58 4.09 -8.80
CA ARG A 286 9.84 4.72 -9.22
C ARG A 286 10.87 4.72 -8.10
N ILE A 287 10.43 5.07 -6.89
CA ILE A 287 11.27 5.04 -5.69
C ILE A 287 11.70 3.60 -5.38
N ASN A 288 10.77 2.66 -5.41
CA ASN A 288 11.06 1.24 -5.18
C ASN A 288 11.91 0.58 -6.27
N ALA A 289 12.03 1.18 -7.46
CA ALA A 289 12.81 0.58 -8.54
C ALA A 289 14.30 0.56 -8.20
N VAL A 290 14.84 1.65 -7.64
CA VAL A 290 16.26 1.70 -7.25
C VAL A 290 16.57 0.74 -6.11
N GLY A 291 15.67 0.56 -5.12
CA GLY A 291 15.86 -0.46 -4.07
C GLY A 291 15.78 -1.91 -4.56
N ARG A 292 15.27 -2.15 -5.78
CA ARG A 292 15.16 -3.49 -6.39
C ARG A 292 16.30 -3.80 -7.36
N LEU A 293 16.81 -2.79 -8.05
CA LEU A 293 17.78 -2.95 -9.14
C LEU A 293 19.17 -2.38 -8.81
N SER A 294 19.27 -1.34 -7.98
CA SER A 294 20.50 -0.57 -7.79
C SER A 294 20.65 0.01 -6.37
N ASP A 295 21.25 1.19 -6.22
CA ASP A 295 21.56 1.81 -4.93
C ASP A 295 20.41 2.72 -4.45
N ALA A 296 19.73 2.31 -3.39
CA ALA A 296 18.59 3.02 -2.81
C ALA A 296 18.98 4.39 -2.21
N LYS A 297 20.27 4.68 -1.96
CA LYS A 297 20.73 6.00 -1.49
C LYS A 297 20.32 7.14 -2.44
N ILE A 298 20.21 6.84 -3.74
CA ILE A 298 19.78 7.81 -4.76
C ILE A 298 18.36 8.34 -4.45
N ALA A 299 17.48 7.50 -3.93
CA ALA A 299 16.12 7.93 -3.57
C ALA A 299 16.13 8.85 -2.34
N VAL A 300 16.98 8.58 -1.34
CA VAL A 300 17.14 9.47 -0.17
C VAL A 300 17.74 10.82 -0.59
N GLU A 301 18.75 10.81 -1.46
CA GLU A 301 19.34 12.04 -2.03
C GLU A 301 18.27 12.88 -2.75
N LEU A 302 17.41 12.24 -3.55
CA LEU A 302 16.31 12.90 -4.24
C LEU A 302 15.33 13.54 -3.25
N MET A 303 14.99 12.86 -2.15
CA MET A 303 14.04 13.38 -1.16
C MET A 303 14.61 14.50 -0.29
N THR A 304 15.94 14.62 -0.21
CA THR A 304 16.64 15.55 0.68
C THR A 304 17.24 16.75 -0.06
N THR A 305 17.51 16.65 -1.37
CA THR A 305 18.09 17.75 -2.16
C THR A 305 17.20 18.99 -2.23
N GLN A 306 17.85 20.15 -2.18
CA GLN A 306 17.22 21.47 -2.36
C GLN A 306 17.49 22.05 -3.75
N ASP A 307 18.36 21.42 -4.55
CA ASP A 307 18.69 21.84 -5.90
C ASP A 307 17.70 21.23 -6.90
N GLU A 308 16.92 22.08 -7.59
CA GLU A 308 15.94 21.64 -8.58
C GLU A 308 16.58 20.90 -9.77
N ASN A 309 17.78 21.29 -10.21
CA ASN A 309 18.46 20.61 -11.32
C ASN A 309 18.92 19.22 -10.88
N ARG A 310 19.53 19.13 -9.69
CA ARG A 310 19.93 17.84 -9.13
C ARG A 310 18.73 16.92 -8.92
N ALA A 311 17.60 17.46 -8.46
CA ALA A 311 16.36 16.70 -8.33
C ALA A 311 15.86 16.14 -9.67
N ILE A 312 15.97 16.91 -10.77
CA ILE A 312 15.59 16.45 -12.11
C ILE A 312 16.50 15.31 -12.57
N GLU A 313 17.82 15.42 -12.38
CA GLU A 313 18.77 14.36 -12.70
C GLU A 313 18.45 13.06 -11.96
N LEU A 314 18.30 13.13 -10.64
CA LEU A 314 17.98 11.99 -9.79
C LEU A 314 16.62 11.37 -10.15
N ALA A 315 15.59 12.19 -10.41
CA ALA A 315 14.29 11.70 -10.85
C ALA A 315 14.35 11.01 -12.22
N SER A 316 15.25 11.44 -13.11
CA SER A 316 15.49 10.75 -14.39
C SER A 316 16.14 9.38 -14.20
N VAL A 317 17.06 9.24 -13.24
CA VAL A 317 17.65 7.94 -12.88
C VAL A 317 16.55 6.99 -12.39
N LEU A 318 15.69 7.44 -11.46
CA LEU A 318 14.58 6.63 -10.95
C LEU A 318 13.57 6.25 -12.04
N GLU A 319 13.30 7.13 -13.02
CA GLU A 319 12.43 6.77 -14.16
C GLU A 319 13.08 5.70 -15.04
N SER A 320 14.37 5.82 -15.32
CA SER A 320 15.11 4.83 -16.12
C SER A 320 15.10 3.45 -15.44
N GLU A 321 15.39 3.41 -14.14
CA GLU A 321 15.36 2.18 -13.34
C GLU A 321 13.96 1.58 -13.27
N ASN A 322 12.93 2.41 -13.14
CA ASN A 322 11.54 1.96 -13.20
C ASN A 322 11.14 1.42 -14.59
N PHE A 323 11.68 1.99 -15.67
CA PHE A 323 11.49 1.48 -17.02
C PHE A 323 12.14 0.09 -17.18
N GLU A 324 13.41 -0.05 -16.82
CA GLU A 324 14.10 -1.35 -16.88
C GLU A 324 13.43 -2.40 -15.99
N ARG A 325 13.04 -2.03 -14.76
CA ARG A 325 12.30 -2.92 -13.86
C ARG A 325 10.99 -3.40 -14.49
N ARG A 326 10.20 -2.51 -15.10
CA ARG A 326 8.94 -2.88 -15.77
C ARG A 326 9.17 -3.84 -16.95
N LYS A 327 10.24 -3.64 -17.71
CA LYS A 327 10.60 -4.54 -18.81
C LYS A 327 10.93 -5.94 -18.29
N ILE A 328 11.76 -6.04 -17.25
CA ILE A 328 12.07 -7.31 -16.58
C ILE A 328 10.80 -7.95 -15.99
N ASP A 329 9.92 -7.15 -15.36
CA ASP A 329 8.62 -7.61 -14.85
C ASP A 329 7.76 -8.24 -15.97
N GLU A 330 7.66 -7.58 -17.13
CA GLU A 330 6.85 -8.02 -18.27
C GLU A 330 7.40 -9.30 -18.93
N ASP A 331 8.72 -9.36 -19.16
CA ASP A 331 9.38 -10.55 -19.71
C ASP A 331 9.20 -11.76 -18.78
N THR A 332 9.43 -11.57 -17.48
CA THR A 332 9.26 -12.61 -16.46
C THR A 332 7.79 -13.06 -16.36
N LEU A 333 6.84 -12.13 -16.42
CA LEU A 333 5.41 -12.45 -16.39
C LEU A 333 5.00 -13.27 -17.62
N ASN A 334 5.49 -12.93 -18.81
CA ASN A 334 5.18 -13.66 -20.04
C ASN A 334 5.70 -15.10 -19.98
N GLU A 335 6.94 -15.30 -19.53
CA GLU A 335 7.49 -16.64 -19.32
C GLU A 335 6.72 -17.41 -18.25
N ALA A 336 6.39 -16.76 -17.12
CA ALA A 336 5.62 -17.39 -16.05
C ALA A 336 4.23 -17.81 -16.53
N ILE A 337 3.52 -16.99 -17.31
CA ILE A 337 2.22 -17.37 -17.91
C ILE A 337 2.37 -18.55 -18.86
N GLN A 338 3.43 -18.60 -19.67
CA GLN A 338 3.69 -19.75 -20.54
C GLN A 338 3.88 -21.03 -19.73
N LYS A 339 4.68 -20.97 -18.64
CA LYS A 339 4.86 -22.09 -17.71
C LYS A 339 3.56 -22.51 -17.03
N VAL A 340 2.73 -21.55 -16.58
CA VAL A 340 1.42 -21.87 -16.01
C VAL A 340 0.58 -22.65 -17.01
N ASN A 341 0.47 -22.17 -18.24
CA ASN A 341 -0.36 -22.79 -19.27
C ASN A 341 0.15 -24.17 -19.72
N SER A 342 1.45 -24.46 -19.58
CA SER A 342 2.04 -25.73 -19.99
C SER A 342 2.21 -26.77 -18.88
N THR A 343 2.22 -26.34 -17.61
CA THR A 343 2.57 -27.23 -16.48
C THR A 343 1.51 -27.35 -15.40
N ILE A 344 0.56 -26.42 -15.30
CA ILE A 344 -0.45 -26.41 -14.24
C ILE A 344 -1.75 -27.02 -14.75
N ASN A 345 -2.26 -28.04 -14.04
CA ASN A 345 -3.58 -28.59 -14.31
C ASN A 345 -4.59 -27.91 -13.38
N PHE A 346 -5.35 -26.94 -13.89
CA PHE A 346 -6.27 -26.15 -13.05
C PHE A 346 -7.45 -26.92 -12.44
N ASP A 347 -7.74 -28.13 -12.92
CA ASP A 347 -8.74 -29.02 -12.31
C ASP A 347 -8.19 -29.75 -11.08
N GLU A 348 -6.87 -29.93 -11.01
CA GLU A 348 -6.20 -30.63 -9.93
C GLU A 348 -5.49 -29.68 -8.98
N ASP A 349 -4.69 -28.74 -9.50
CA ASP A 349 -3.86 -27.82 -8.75
C ASP A 349 -4.66 -26.62 -8.27
N LEU A 350 -4.55 -26.28 -6.99
CA LEU A 350 -5.19 -25.09 -6.40
C LEU A 350 -4.21 -23.93 -6.22
N ALA A 351 -2.91 -24.17 -6.31
CA ALA A 351 -1.87 -23.15 -6.27
C ALA A 351 -1.01 -23.16 -7.53
N ILE A 352 -0.33 -22.04 -7.76
CA ILE A 352 0.67 -21.88 -8.82
C ILE A 352 2.04 -21.89 -8.15
N VAL A 353 2.87 -22.89 -8.42
CA VAL A 353 4.24 -22.95 -7.90
C VAL A 353 5.18 -23.09 -9.09
N LEU A 354 6.00 -22.06 -9.32
CA LEU A 354 6.87 -21.98 -10.49
C LEU A 354 8.32 -21.74 -10.08
N HIS A 355 9.24 -22.32 -10.84
CA HIS A 355 10.66 -22.07 -10.77
C HIS A 355 11.20 -21.63 -12.14
N GLY A 356 12.09 -20.65 -12.13
CA GLY A 356 12.84 -20.22 -13.31
C GLY A 356 14.24 -19.81 -12.93
N GLU A 357 15.25 -20.44 -13.53
CA GLU A 357 16.65 -20.31 -13.12
C GLU A 357 17.18 -18.87 -13.19
N ASN A 358 16.71 -18.08 -14.15
CA ASN A 358 17.25 -16.76 -14.49
C ASN A 358 16.31 -15.60 -14.17
N TRP A 359 15.26 -15.83 -13.37
CA TRP A 359 14.34 -14.75 -12.99
C TRP A 359 15.01 -13.78 -12.02
N HIS A 360 14.81 -12.48 -12.23
CA HIS A 360 15.43 -11.48 -11.38
C HIS A 360 14.78 -11.45 -9.99
N PRO A 361 15.54 -11.58 -8.88
CA PRO A 361 14.97 -11.67 -7.53
C PRO A 361 14.19 -10.42 -7.11
N GLY A 362 14.56 -9.25 -7.64
CA GLY A 362 13.85 -7.99 -7.40
C GLY A 362 12.42 -7.92 -7.97
N VAL A 363 12.05 -8.81 -8.92
CA VAL A 363 10.75 -8.75 -9.63
C VAL A 363 9.80 -9.91 -9.33
N ILE A 364 10.31 -11.07 -8.91
CA ILE A 364 9.50 -12.29 -8.75
C ILE A 364 8.28 -12.11 -7.84
N GLY A 365 8.38 -11.29 -6.78
CA GLY A 365 7.24 -10.99 -5.91
C GLY A 365 6.16 -10.11 -6.57
N ILE A 366 6.55 -9.23 -7.50
CA ILE A 366 5.62 -8.42 -8.30
C ILE A 366 4.88 -9.34 -9.27
N VAL A 367 5.62 -10.20 -9.96
CA VAL A 367 5.05 -11.15 -10.92
C VAL A 367 4.13 -12.16 -10.23
N ALA A 368 4.51 -12.68 -9.06
CA ALA A 368 3.65 -13.54 -8.25
C ALA A 368 2.32 -12.85 -7.90
N SER A 369 2.35 -11.57 -7.54
CA SER A 369 1.14 -10.79 -7.25
C SER A 369 0.24 -10.65 -8.49
N ARG A 370 0.82 -10.40 -9.68
CA ARG A 370 0.08 -10.33 -10.95
C ARG A 370 -0.51 -11.68 -11.36
N LEU A 371 0.16 -12.79 -11.06
CA LEU A 371 -0.38 -14.14 -11.28
C LEU A 371 -1.56 -14.41 -10.34
N VAL A 372 -1.47 -14.00 -9.06
CA VAL A 372 -2.62 -14.02 -8.14
C VAL A 372 -3.78 -13.20 -8.71
N GLU A 373 -3.57 -11.99 -9.21
CA GLU A 373 -4.65 -11.17 -9.79
C GLU A 373 -5.28 -11.82 -11.03
N LYS A 374 -4.47 -12.45 -11.88
CA LYS A 374 -4.91 -13.05 -13.14
C LYS A 374 -5.64 -14.39 -12.95
N PHE A 375 -5.13 -15.25 -12.08
CA PHE A 375 -5.61 -16.63 -11.90
C PHE A 375 -6.36 -16.85 -10.58
N TYR A 376 -6.30 -15.89 -9.65
CA TYR A 376 -6.90 -15.92 -8.31
C TYR A 376 -6.58 -17.21 -7.54
N ARG A 377 -5.29 -17.56 -7.53
CA ARG A 377 -4.73 -18.74 -6.86
C ARG A 377 -3.50 -18.35 -6.07
N PRO A 378 -3.26 -18.92 -4.87
CA PRO A 378 -2.00 -18.74 -4.15
C PRO A 378 -0.83 -19.03 -5.08
N THR A 379 0.15 -18.14 -5.14
CA THR A 379 1.24 -18.22 -6.11
C THR A 379 2.60 -18.12 -5.43
N ILE A 380 3.49 -19.06 -5.76
CA ILE A 380 4.89 -19.09 -5.37
C ILE A 380 5.75 -19.00 -6.64
N MET A 381 6.68 -18.06 -6.65
CA MET A 381 7.70 -17.94 -7.70
C MET A 381 9.10 -18.01 -7.10
N LEU A 382 9.93 -18.91 -7.63
CA LEU A 382 11.31 -19.15 -7.20
C LEU A 382 12.30 -18.90 -8.35
N THR A 383 13.49 -18.43 -8.00
CA THR A 383 14.65 -18.28 -8.90
C THR A 383 15.91 -18.85 -8.27
N THR A 384 16.88 -19.26 -9.08
CA THR A 384 18.13 -19.87 -8.58
C THR A 384 19.13 -18.77 -8.20
N ILE A 385 19.57 -18.77 -6.95
CA ILE A 385 20.60 -17.86 -6.42
C ILE A 385 21.59 -18.69 -5.62
N ASP A 386 22.87 -18.67 -6.03
CA ASP A 386 23.96 -19.41 -5.38
C ASP A 386 23.64 -20.91 -5.18
N GLY A 387 22.98 -21.54 -6.16
CA GLY A 387 22.60 -22.95 -6.12
C GLY A 387 21.33 -23.28 -5.31
N VAL A 388 20.63 -22.27 -4.78
CA VAL A 388 19.40 -22.42 -3.99
C VAL A 388 18.22 -21.77 -4.70
N ALA A 389 17.06 -22.41 -4.72
CA ALA A 389 15.83 -21.81 -5.25
C ALA A 389 15.24 -20.87 -4.18
N LYS A 390 15.43 -19.56 -4.35
CA LYS A 390 14.91 -18.51 -3.47
C LYS A 390 13.73 -17.82 -4.14
N GLY A 391 12.70 -17.49 -3.39
CA GLY A 391 11.51 -16.94 -4.00
C GLY A 391 10.58 -16.14 -3.11
N SER A 392 9.41 -15.87 -3.67
CA SER A 392 8.35 -15.13 -3.02
C SER A 392 7.00 -15.77 -3.24
N ALA A 393 6.21 -15.82 -2.18
CA ALA A 393 4.85 -16.33 -2.16
C ALA A 393 3.85 -15.19 -1.99
N ARG A 394 2.70 -15.29 -2.66
CA ARG A 394 1.58 -14.32 -2.59
C ARG A 394 0.26 -15.08 -2.48
N SER A 395 -0.65 -14.53 -1.68
CA SER A 395 -1.91 -15.19 -1.35
C SER A 395 -3.14 -14.51 -1.95
N ILE A 396 -4.25 -15.26 -1.95
CA ILE A 396 -5.61 -14.73 -2.12
C ILE A 396 -6.20 -14.34 -0.75
N SER A 397 -7.27 -13.55 -0.75
CA SER A 397 -7.83 -12.93 0.46
C SER A 397 -8.28 -13.91 1.57
N ASN A 398 -8.58 -15.17 1.24
CA ASN A 398 -9.09 -16.17 2.18
C ASN A 398 -8.09 -17.33 2.41
N PHE A 399 -6.80 -17.10 2.19
CA PHE A 399 -5.77 -18.12 2.37
C PHE A 399 -4.55 -17.52 3.09
N ASN A 400 -4.12 -18.17 4.18
CA ASN A 400 -2.91 -17.77 4.88
C ASN A 400 -1.70 -18.51 4.32
N ILE A 401 -0.90 -17.81 3.52
CA ILE A 401 0.27 -18.39 2.84
C ILE A 401 1.37 -18.77 3.83
N TYR A 402 1.52 -18.02 4.92
CA TYR A 402 2.53 -18.27 5.94
C TYR A 402 2.25 -19.58 6.70
N GLU A 403 1.02 -19.79 7.15
CA GLU A 403 0.63 -21.04 7.82
C GLU A 403 0.74 -22.25 6.87
N ALA A 404 0.43 -22.08 5.58
CA ALA A 404 0.63 -23.13 4.59
C ALA A 404 2.11 -23.47 4.37
N LEU A 405 2.99 -22.47 4.35
CA LEU A 405 4.45 -22.69 4.27
C LEU A 405 5.01 -23.31 5.53
N LYS A 406 4.47 -22.99 6.70
CA LYS A 406 4.85 -23.58 7.98
C LYS A 406 4.60 -25.09 8.00
N GLU A 407 3.51 -25.56 7.40
CA GLU A 407 3.27 -27.00 7.23
C GLU A 407 4.26 -27.68 6.27
N CYS A 408 5.01 -26.91 5.48
CA CYS A 408 6.05 -27.37 4.57
C CYS A 408 7.47 -27.19 5.15
N GLU A 409 7.63 -26.83 6.42
CA GLU A 409 8.92 -26.37 6.99
C GLU A 409 10.08 -27.34 6.77
N ASP A 410 9.84 -28.66 6.83
CA ASP A 410 10.84 -29.71 6.63
C ASP A 410 11.50 -29.68 5.23
N MET A 411 10.86 -29.05 4.25
CA MET A 411 11.36 -28.92 2.88
C MET A 411 11.98 -27.55 2.60
N LEU A 412 11.92 -26.61 3.55
CA LEU A 412 12.36 -25.23 3.41
C LEU A 412 13.71 -25.03 4.11
N LEU A 413 14.66 -24.40 3.42
CA LEU A 413 15.92 -23.96 4.03
C LEU A 413 15.70 -22.75 4.95
N HIS A 414 14.77 -21.88 4.58
CA HIS A 414 14.35 -20.71 5.33
C HIS A 414 13.00 -20.22 4.80
N PHE A 415 12.14 -19.69 5.67
CA PHE A 415 10.96 -18.93 5.26
C PHE A 415 10.56 -17.89 6.30
N GLY A 416 9.82 -16.87 5.87
CA GLY A 416 9.30 -15.82 6.75
C GLY A 416 8.34 -14.90 6.02
N GLY A 417 7.43 -14.26 6.75
CA GLY A 417 6.44 -13.36 6.18
C GLY A 417 5.15 -13.30 7.01
N HIS A 418 4.05 -13.02 6.33
CA HIS A 418 2.72 -12.83 6.91
C HIS A 418 1.64 -13.53 6.06
N GLU A 419 0.38 -13.40 6.47
CA GLU A 419 -0.78 -14.07 5.85
C GLU A 419 -0.86 -13.92 4.32
N ALA A 420 -0.54 -12.74 3.79
CA ALA A 420 -0.71 -12.44 2.36
C ALA A 420 0.58 -12.64 1.53
N ALA A 421 1.76 -12.67 2.15
CA ALA A 421 3.04 -12.70 1.46
C ALA A 421 4.15 -13.31 2.30
N ALA A 422 5.04 -14.09 1.67
CA ALA A 422 6.21 -14.66 2.33
C ALA A 422 7.42 -14.73 1.40
N GLY A 423 8.61 -14.76 1.98
CA GLY A 423 9.86 -15.18 1.34
C GLY A 423 10.22 -16.59 1.76
N LEU A 424 10.80 -17.37 0.85
CA LEU A 424 11.15 -18.77 1.09
C LEU A 424 12.38 -19.18 0.28
N ALA A 425 13.06 -20.23 0.74
CA ALA A 425 14.16 -20.88 0.03
C ALA A 425 14.03 -22.40 0.12
N VAL A 426 14.27 -23.10 -0.99
CA VAL A 426 14.28 -24.57 -1.08
C VAL A 426 15.51 -25.04 -1.85
N GLU A 427 15.96 -26.25 -1.57
CA GLU A 427 16.97 -26.90 -2.42
C GLU A 427 16.40 -27.12 -3.82
N VAL A 428 17.21 -26.87 -4.86
CA VAL A 428 16.77 -27.00 -6.26
C VAL A 428 16.31 -28.45 -6.54
N ASP A 429 17.03 -29.43 -6.02
CA ASP A 429 16.72 -30.85 -6.19
C ASP A 429 15.43 -31.27 -5.47
N ASN A 430 14.97 -30.51 -4.46
CA ASN A 430 13.75 -30.78 -3.70
C ASN A 430 12.54 -29.96 -4.20
N PHE A 431 12.69 -29.17 -5.25
CA PHE A 431 11.65 -28.26 -5.74
C PHE A 431 10.35 -28.98 -6.13
N GLU A 432 10.42 -30.08 -6.88
CA GLU A 432 9.21 -30.80 -7.32
C GLU A 432 8.46 -31.43 -6.14
N ASN A 433 9.17 -32.02 -5.17
CA ASN A 433 8.55 -32.54 -3.94
C ASN A 433 7.85 -31.43 -3.15
N PHE A 434 8.50 -30.28 -3.01
CA PHE A 434 7.91 -29.12 -2.35
C PHE A 434 6.65 -28.64 -3.09
N LYS A 435 6.70 -28.54 -4.42
CA LYS A 435 5.56 -28.12 -5.26
C LYS A 435 4.35 -29.03 -5.09
N GLU A 436 4.56 -30.36 -5.11
CA GLU A 436 3.48 -31.33 -4.91
C GLU A 436 2.89 -31.24 -3.51
N TYR A 437 3.75 -31.18 -2.49
CA TYR A 437 3.32 -31.13 -1.10
C TYR A 437 2.60 -29.82 -0.76
N PHE A 438 3.11 -28.68 -1.23
CA PHE A 438 2.44 -27.40 -1.05
C PHE A 438 1.05 -27.37 -1.70
N ASN A 439 0.90 -27.93 -2.90
CA ASN A 439 -0.41 -28.06 -3.54
C ASN A 439 -1.38 -28.93 -2.73
N LYS A 440 -0.88 -29.98 -2.07
CA LYS A 440 -1.69 -30.81 -1.16
C LYS A 440 -2.17 -29.99 0.04
N VAL A 441 -1.29 -29.25 0.71
CA VAL A 441 -1.62 -28.37 1.84
C VAL A 441 -2.69 -27.34 1.45
N VAL A 442 -2.59 -26.77 0.25
CA VAL A 442 -3.59 -25.81 -0.27
C VAL A 442 -4.95 -26.50 -0.48
N LYS A 443 -4.98 -27.71 -1.05
CA LYS A 443 -6.21 -28.51 -1.27
C LYS A 443 -6.93 -28.90 0.03
N GLU A 444 -6.20 -29.02 1.13
CA GLU A 444 -6.78 -29.31 2.45
C GLU A 444 -7.43 -28.07 3.10
N LYS A 445 -7.02 -26.86 2.67
CA LYS A 445 -7.44 -25.59 3.28
C LYS A 445 -8.48 -24.80 2.47
N ILE A 446 -8.47 -24.90 1.14
CA ILE A 446 -9.40 -24.15 0.27
C ILE A 446 -10.03 -25.03 -0.81
N SER A 447 -11.21 -24.62 -1.28
CA SER A 447 -11.95 -25.28 -2.35
C SER A 447 -11.94 -24.46 -3.65
N HIS A 448 -12.39 -25.05 -4.75
CA HIS A 448 -12.59 -24.34 -6.02
C HIS A 448 -13.53 -23.12 -5.89
N GLY A 449 -14.50 -23.16 -4.97
CA GLY A 449 -15.40 -22.04 -4.71
C GLY A 449 -14.70 -20.81 -4.11
N ASP A 450 -13.57 -21.03 -3.42
CA ASP A 450 -12.76 -19.98 -2.81
C ASP A 450 -11.82 -19.30 -3.82
N LEU A 451 -11.67 -19.89 -5.01
CA LEU A 451 -10.89 -19.36 -6.14
C LEU A 451 -11.71 -18.39 -7.02
N LEU A 452 -12.83 -17.87 -6.50
CA LEU A 452 -13.62 -16.83 -7.14
C LEU A 452 -13.38 -15.49 -6.46
N PRO A 453 -12.89 -14.47 -7.18
CA PRO A 453 -12.74 -13.14 -6.64
C PRO A 453 -14.05 -12.59 -6.08
N GLU A 454 -14.00 -12.01 -4.88
CA GLU A 454 -15.14 -11.35 -4.26
C GLU A 454 -15.06 -9.83 -4.47
N ILE A 455 -16.18 -9.21 -4.86
CA ILE A 455 -16.34 -7.76 -4.85
C ILE A 455 -17.32 -7.39 -3.74
N GLU A 456 -16.80 -6.72 -2.71
CA GLU A 456 -17.61 -6.11 -1.69
C GLU A 456 -18.28 -4.83 -2.19
N ILE A 457 -19.59 -4.73 -1.95
CA ILE A 457 -20.44 -3.60 -2.34
C ILE A 457 -20.92 -2.91 -1.08
N ASP A 458 -20.63 -1.61 -0.93
CA ASP A 458 -21.00 -0.83 0.24
C ASP A 458 -22.50 -0.49 0.24
N SER A 459 -23.06 -0.14 -0.93
CA SER A 459 -24.48 0.15 -1.05
C SER A 459 -25.04 -0.07 -2.45
N LYS A 460 -26.29 -0.52 -2.51
CA LYS A 460 -27.12 -0.40 -3.70
C LYS A 460 -27.56 1.06 -3.86
N VAL A 461 -27.62 1.54 -5.10
CA VAL A 461 -27.97 2.93 -5.44
C VAL A 461 -28.78 2.97 -6.73
N LYS A 462 -29.53 4.07 -6.90
CA LYS A 462 -30.09 4.49 -8.18
C LYS A 462 -29.30 5.67 -8.73
N PHE A 463 -29.27 5.84 -10.04
CA PHE A 463 -28.63 7.00 -10.69
C PHE A 463 -29.27 8.33 -10.26
N SER A 464 -30.54 8.31 -9.85
CA SER A 464 -31.22 9.47 -9.25
C SER A 464 -30.51 9.99 -7.99
N ASP A 465 -29.86 9.12 -7.22
CA ASP A 465 -29.21 9.46 -5.93
C ASP A 465 -27.97 10.34 -6.13
N PHE A 466 -27.32 10.23 -7.29
CA PHE A 466 -26.13 11.01 -7.66
C PHE A 466 -26.50 12.45 -8.03
N THR A 467 -26.82 13.25 -7.01
CA THR A 467 -26.95 14.71 -7.11
C THR A 467 -25.57 15.38 -7.02
N PRO A 468 -25.41 16.65 -7.45
CA PRO A 468 -24.16 17.39 -7.23
C PRO A 468 -23.73 17.44 -5.76
N LYS A 469 -24.70 17.54 -4.83
CA LYS A 469 -24.44 17.48 -3.37
C LYS A 469 -23.87 16.12 -2.97
N PHE A 470 -24.46 15.02 -3.45
CA PHE A 470 -23.98 13.66 -3.18
C PHE A 470 -22.54 13.46 -3.64
N LEU A 471 -22.27 13.79 -4.91
CA LEU A 471 -20.94 13.64 -5.51
C LEU A 471 -19.87 14.46 -4.77
N ARG A 472 -20.20 15.71 -4.42
CA ARG A 472 -19.30 16.56 -3.62
C ARG A 472 -18.98 15.94 -2.26
N ILE A 473 -19.97 15.36 -1.59
CA ILE A 473 -19.76 14.73 -0.27
C ILE A 473 -18.94 13.45 -0.41
N VAL A 474 -19.22 12.58 -1.38
CA VAL A 474 -18.41 11.37 -1.64
C VAL A 474 -16.93 11.72 -1.84
N ASN A 475 -16.63 12.80 -2.57
CA ASN A 475 -15.24 13.22 -2.77
C ASN A 475 -14.55 13.69 -1.48
N GLN A 476 -15.30 14.19 -0.49
CA GLN A 476 -14.76 14.57 0.82
C GLN A 476 -14.37 13.36 1.69
N PHE A 477 -14.72 12.13 1.29
CA PHE A 477 -14.22 10.93 1.96
C PHE A 477 -12.74 10.70 1.70
N ALA A 478 -12.17 11.30 0.63
CA ALA A 478 -10.74 11.27 0.41
C ALA A 478 -9.96 11.85 1.62
N PRO A 479 -8.68 11.46 1.82
CA PRO A 479 -7.91 10.50 1.02
C PRO A 479 -8.43 9.06 1.15
N PHE A 480 -8.39 8.32 0.05
CA PHE A 480 -8.83 6.92 -0.01
C PHE A 480 -7.63 5.97 0.08
N GLY A 481 -7.80 4.88 0.81
CA GLY A 481 -6.81 3.82 1.00
C GLY A 481 -7.39 2.74 1.92
N PRO A 482 -6.59 1.76 2.39
CA PRO A 482 -7.07 0.72 3.30
C PRO A 482 -7.79 1.29 4.52
N GLY A 483 -8.85 0.63 4.98
CA GLY A 483 -9.75 1.16 6.02
C GLY A 483 -10.69 2.28 5.56
N ASN A 484 -10.38 2.99 4.46
CA ASN A 484 -11.23 4.03 3.87
C ASN A 484 -11.20 3.95 2.34
N MET A 485 -11.54 2.78 1.79
CA MET A 485 -11.53 2.58 0.34
C MET A 485 -12.59 3.45 -0.34
N ARG A 486 -12.40 3.74 -1.63
CA ARG A 486 -13.42 4.45 -2.42
C ARG A 486 -14.73 3.63 -2.41
N PRO A 487 -15.90 4.25 -2.12
CA PRO A 487 -17.17 3.55 -2.08
C PRO A 487 -17.47 2.77 -3.35
N THR A 488 -17.92 1.53 -3.17
CA THR A 488 -18.35 0.62 -4.23
C THR A 488 -19.87 0.50 -4.20
N PHE A 489 -20.50 0.77 -5.33
CA PHE A 489 -21.94 0.80 -5.49
C PHE A 489 -22.42 -0.26 -6.47
N LEU A 490 -23.64 -0.74 -6.25
CA LEU A 490 -24.40 -1.56 -7.19
C LEU A 490 -25.57 -0.75 -7.74
N ALA A 491 -25.67 -0.63 -9.06
CA ALA A 491 -26.88 -0.20 -9.73
C ALA A 491 -27.43 -1.36 -10.57
N GLU A 492 -28.73 -1.60 -10.44
CA GLU A 492 -29.44 -2.63 -11.19
C GLU A 492 -30.24 -2.05 -12.34
N GLY A 493 -30.48 -2.85 -13.38
CA GLY A 493 -31.32 -2.42 -14.50
C GLY A 493 -30.70 -1.25 -15.29
N VAL A 494 -29.39 -1.30 -15.51
CA VAL A 494 -28.61 -0.32 -16.28
C VAL A 494 -28.70 -0.65 -17.76
N GLU A 495 -28.79 0.39 -18.58
CA GLU A 495 -28.80 0.30 -20.04
C GLU A 495 -27.68 1.18 -20.62
N VAL A 496 -27.17 0.77 -21.78
CA VAL A 496 -26.26 1.61 -22.56
C VAL A 496 -27.04 2.74 -23.25
N SER A 497 -26.57 3.97 -23.13
CA SER A 497 -27.17 5.15 -23.78
C SER A 497 -26.52 5.53 -25.11
N ASN A 498 -25.24 5.21 -25.32
CA ASN A 498 -24.46 5.54 -26.51
C ASN A 498 -23.60 4.34 -26.93
N HIS A 499 -23.15 4.29 -28.19
CA HIS A 499 -22.33 3.16 -28.67
C HIS A 499 -21.08 2.93 -27.79
N PRO A 500 -20.96 1.76 -27.13
CA PRO A 500 -19.82 1.44 -26.29
C PRO A 500 -18.60 1.20 -27.18
N ARG A 501 -17.39 1.46 -26.67
CA ARG A 501 -16.15 1.26 -27.42
C ARG A 501 -15.01 0.80 -26.53
N ILE A 502 -14.01 0.17 -27.15
CA ILE A 502 -12.73 -0.11 -26.49
C ILE A 502 -11.81 1.10 -26.71
N VAL A 503 -11.09 1.49 -25.66
CA VAL A 503 -10.05 2.51 -25.68
C VAL A 503 -8.76 1.98 -25.06
N GLY A 504 -7.60 2.50 -25.49
CA GLY A 504 -6.31 2.05 -24.99
C GLY A 504 -6.07 0.55 -25.18
N ASN A 505 -5.42 -0.08 -24.21
CA ASN A 505 -5.09 -1.51 -24.21
C ASN A 505 -6.20 -2.31 -23.52
N ASN A 506 -7.42 -2.37 -24.08
CA ASN A 506 -8.54 -3.20 -23.60
C ASN A 506 -9.47 -2.58 -22.53
N HIS A 507 -9.66 -1.25 -22.50
CA HIS A 507 -10.60 -0.61 -21.56
C HIS A 507 -11.96 -0.34 -22.20
N LEU A 508 -13.05 -0.71 -21.52
CA LEU A 508 -14.42 -0.47 -21.97
C LEU A 508 -14.86 0.94 -21.59
N LEU A 509 -15.23 1.77 -22.57
CA LEU A 509 -15.82 3.09 -22.37
C LEU A 509 -17.25 3.10 -22.92
N MET A 510 -18.20 3.54 -22.09
CA MET A 510 -19.61 3.64 -22.47
C MET A 510 -20.32 4.75 -21.70
N SER A 511 -21.44 5.24 -22.25
CA SER A 511 -22.36 6.09 -21.50
C SER A 511 -23.55 5.24 -21.07
N VAL A 512 -23.93 5.30 -19.80
CA VAL A 512 -24.96 4.46 -19.19
C VAL A 512 -26.09 5.29 -18.61
N LYS A 513 -27.29 4.71 -18.62
CA LYS A 513 -28.51 5.27 -18.01
C LYS A 513 -29.24 4.18 -17.23
N GLN A 514 -30.22 4.58 -16.43
CA GLN A 514 -31.07 3.65 -15.67
C GLN A 514 -32.53 3.97 -15.96
N LYS A 515 -33.38 2.94 -16.10
CA LYS A 515 -34.82 3.12 -16.36
C LYS A 515 -35.46 4.04 -15.31
N GLY A 516 -36.22 5.04 -15.76
CA GLY A 516 -36.86 6.02 -14.89
C GLY A 516 -35.94 7.15 -14.39
N CYS A 517 -34.74 7.29 -14.95
CA CYS A 517 -33.83 8.38 -14.67
C CYS A 517 -33.26 8.98 -15.98
N ASP A 518 -33.38 10.28 -16.16
CA ASP A 518 -32.86 10.99 -17.34
C ASP A 518 -31.35 11.27 -17.26
N LYS A 519 -30.71 10.98 -16.12
CA LYS A 519 -29.27 11.17 -15.95
C LYS A 519 -28.50 10.11 -16.72
N VAL A 520 -27.54 10.56 -17.50
CA VAL A 520 -26.57 9.73 -18.21
C VAL A 520 -25.20 9.96 -17.59
N PHE A 521 -24.47 8.88 -17.33
CA PHE A 521 -23.11 8.94 -16.83
C PHE A 521 -22.14 8.31 -17.81
N ASP A 522 -20.97 8.90 -17.96
CA ASP A 522 -19.85 8.22 -18.60
C ASP A 522 -19.28 7.19 -17.63
N ALA A 523 -18.98 6.00 -18.16
CA ALA A 523 -18.47 4.87 -17.40
C ALA A 523 -17.26 4.26 -18.11
N ILE A 524 -16.21 3.97 -17.33
CA ILE A 524 -14.97 3.34 -17.82
C ILE A 524 -14.66 2.10 -17.00
N GLY A 525 -14.40 0.98 -17.67
CA GLY A 525 -13.95 -0.28 -17.10
C GLY A 525 -12.56 -0.61 -17.60
N PHE A 526 -11.56 -0.53 -16.72
CA PHE A 526 -10.19 -0.92 -17.05
C PHE A 526 -10.12 -2.44 -17.22
N ASP A 527 -9.51 -2.87 -18.31
CA ASP A 527 -9.38 -4.28 -18.73
C ASP A 527 -10.71 -5.05 -18.88
N LEU A 528 -11.81 -4.33 -19.11
CA LEU A 528 -13.16 -4.88 -19.28
C LEU A 528 -13.61 -4.94 -20.76
N GLY A 529 -12.70 -4.81 -21.74
CA GLY A 529 -13.06 -4.81 -23.17
C GLY A 529 -13.77 -6.09 -23.64
N ASN A 530 -13.55 -7.21 -22.96
CA ASN A 530 -14.25 -8.48 -23.18
C ASN A 530 -15.78 -8.42 -22.91
N PHE A 531 -16.26 -7.40 -22.20
CA PHE A 531 -17.70 -7.18 -22.03
C PHE A 531 -18.34 -6.48 -23.23
N LEU A 532 -17.56 -5.87 -24.14
CA LEU A 532 -18.10 -5.14 -25.29
C LEU A 532 -19.14 -5.97 -26.09
N PRO A 533 -18.87 -7.23 -26.47
CA PRO A 533 -19.83 -8.03 -27.23
C PRO A 533 -21.15 -8.29 -26.47
N LYS A 534 -21.11 -8.25 -25.13
CA LYS A 534 -22.29 -8.45 -24.27
C LYS A 534 -23.11 -7.18 -24.14
N VAL A 535 -22.46 -6.01 -24.00
CA VAL A 535 -23.15 -4.73 -23.72
C VAL A 535 -23.54 -3.95 -24.98
N ILE A 536 -22.96 -4.27 -26.14
CA ILE A 536 -23.29 -3.61 -27.41
C ILE A 536 -24.65 -4.05 -27.99
N VAL A 537 -25.21 -5.14 -27.46
CA VAL A 537 -26.50 -5.70 -27.90
C VAL A 537 -27.62 -4.67 -27.64
N PRO A 538 -28.47 -4.34 -28.63
CA PRO A 538 -29.54 -3.36 -28.44
C PRO A 538 -30.48 -3.74 -27.30
N LYS A 539 -30.79 -2.76 -26.44
CA LYS A 539 -31.69 -2.91 -25.27
C LYS A 539 -31.22 -3.94 -24.23
N VAL A 540 -29.94 -4.32 -24.24
CA VAL A 540 -29.40 -5.15 -23.15
C VAL A 540 -29.50 -4.42 -21.83
N VAL A 541 -29.99 -5.14 -20.82
CA VAL A 541 -30.09 -4.68 -19.44
C VAL A 541 -29.08 -5.46 -18.61
N PHE A 542 -28.38 -4.76 -17.74
CA PHE A 542 -27.38 -5.37 -16.88
C PHE A 542 -27.32 -4.69 -15.52
N ASP A 543 -26.82 -5.43 -14.55
CA ASP A 543 -26.41 -4.87 -13.28
C ASP A 543 -24.93 -4.48 -13.35
N MET A 544 -24.57 -3.43 -12.64
CA MET A 544 -23.24 -2.84 -12.71
C MET A 544 -22.72 -2.56 -11.31
N VAL A 545 -21.52 -3.07 -11.01
CA VAL A 545 -20.76 -2.68 -9.81
C VAL A 545 -19.70 -1.67 -10.21
N PHE A 546 -19.67 -0.53 -9.52
CA PHE A 546 -18.81 0.59 -9.89
C PHE A 546 -18.43 1.43 -8.67
N SER A 547 -17.41 2.26 -8.85
CA SER A 547 -17.12 3.38 -7.94
C SER A 547 -17.30 4.70 -8.69
N VAL A 548 -17.53 5.79 -7.97
CA VAL A 548 -17.66 7.11 -8.58
C VAL A 548 -16.33 7.84 -8.47
N ASP A 549 -15.83 8.35 -9.59
CA ASP A 549 -14.64 9.19 -9.64
C ASP A 549 -14.91 10.51 -10.37
N GLN A 550 -13.90 11.37 -10.41
CA GLN A 550 -13.94 12.62 -11.16
C GLN A 550 -12.98 12.56 -12.35
N MET A 551 -13.46 12.99 -13.52
CA MET A 551 -12.62 13.28 -14.69
C MET A 551 -12.55 14.80 -14.90
N SER A 552 -11.36 15.31 -15.18
CA SER A 552 -11.17 16.70 -15.59
C SER A 552 -11.13 16.80 -17.11
N ARG A 553 -11.94 17.68 -17.69
CA ARG A 553 -11.92 18.01 -19.11
C ARG A 553 -12.07 19.52 -19.27
N ASP A 554 -11.10 20.15 -19.94
CA ASP A 554 -11.06 21.59 -20.17
C ASP A 554 -11.19 22.42 -18.87
N GLY A 555 -10.56 21.95 -17.80
CA GLY A 555 -10.60 22.59 -16.47
C GLY A 555 -11.92 22.41 -15.70
N LYS A 556 -12.88 21.64 -16.24
CA LYS A 556 -14.14 21.28 -15.55
C LYS A 556 -14.11 19.83 -15.10
N SER A 557 -14.61 19.58 -13.90
CA SER A 557 -14.70 18.24 -13.31
C SER A 557 -16.09 17.63 -13.54
N PHE A 558 -16.13 16.41 -14.05
CA PHE A 558 -17.35 15.64 -14.31
C PHE A 558 -17.31 14.29 -13.57
N PRO A 559 -18.45 13.80 -13.08
CA PRO A 559 -18.51 12.46 -12.52
C PRO A 559 -18.31 11.40 -13.61
N GLN A 560 -17.50 10.40 -13.32
CA GLN A 560 -17.32 9.21 -14.16
C GLN A 560 -17.45 7.96 -13.30
N LEU A 561 -18.19 6.96 -13.80
CA LEU A 561 -18.36 5.68 -13.11
C LEU A 561 -17.22 4.73 -13.50
N LYS A 562 -16.38 4.36 -12.54
CA LYS A 562 -15.34 3.36 -12.74
C LYS A 562 -15.92 1.97 -12.50
N ILE A 563 -16.16 1.24 -13.58
CA ILE A 563 -16.77 -0.09 -13.59
C ILE A 563 -15.79 -1.09 -13.00
N LYS A 564 -16.26 -1.91 -12.05
CA LYS A 564 -15.51 -3.04 -11.48
C LYS A 564 -15.96 -4.38 -12.06
N ASP A 565 -17.25 -4.51 -12.35
CA ASP A 565 -17.83 -5.71 -12.97
C ASP A 565 -19.26 -5.45 -13.50
N ILE A 566 -19.73 -6.32 -14.41
CA ILE A 566 -21.05 -6.27 -15.05
C ILE A 566 -21.68 -7.67 -15.06
N LYS A 567 -22.98 -7.76 -14.75
CA LYS A 567 -23.78 -8.98 -14.90
C LYS A 567 -24.96 -8.73 -15.83
N ILE A 568 -25.00 -9.43 -16.96
CA ILE A 568 -26.12 -9.33 -17.89
C ILE A 568 -27.35 -9.98 -17.26
N ILE A 569 -28.50 -9.31 -17.38
CA ILE A 569 -29.78 -9.87 -16.94
C ILE A 569 -30.37 -10.60 -18.16
N ASP A 570 -30.31 -11.94 -18.16
CA ASP A 570 -30.98 -12.74 -19.18
C ASP A 570 -32.50 -12.79 -18.88
N ASP A 571 -33.31 -12.42 -19.88
CA ASP A 571 -34.79 -12.44 -19.80
C ASP A 571 -35.37 -13.85 -19.51
N SER A 572 -34.58 -14.92 -19.64
CA SER A 572 -35.00 -16.31 -19.38
C SER A 572 -35.27 -16.63 -17.90
N ASN A 573 -34.75 -15.85 -16.95
CA ASN A 573 -34.97 -16.07 -15.51
C ASN A 573 -36.12 -15.24 -14.91
N LEU A 574 -36.69 -14.28 -15.66
CA LEU A 574 -37.83 -13.47 -15.20
C LEU A 574 -39.19 -14.17 -15.33
N SER A 575 -39.23 -15.33 -15.99
CA SER A 575 -40.46 -16.11 -16.22
C SER A 575 -40.67 -17.28 -15.26
N GLN A 576 -39.79 -17.52 -14.28
CA GLN A 576 -39.96 -18.58 -13.28
C GLN A 576 -40.45 -18.10 -11.89
N ASN A 577 -40.59 -16.80 -11.66
CA ASN A 577 -41.11 -16.26 -10.39
C ASN A 577 -42.49 -15.59 -10.52
N VAL A 578 -43.27 -15.99 -11.52
CA VAL A 578 -44.71 -15.71 -11.57
C VAL A 578 -45.43 -17.02 -11.88
N ASN A 579 -45.63 -17.83 -10.85
CA ASN A 579 -46.79 -18.73 -10.68
C ASN A 579 -46.91 -19.13 -9.21
#